data_AF-A0A178K124-F1
#
_entry.id   AF-A0A178K124-F1
#
_cell.length_a   1.000
_cell.length_b   1.000
_cell.length_c   1.000
_cell.angle_alpha   90.00
_cell.angle_beta   90.00
_cell.angle_gamma   90.00
#
_symmetry.space_group_name_H-M   'P 1'
#
loop_
_entity.id
_entity.type
_entity.pdbx_description
1 polymer ?
#
loop_
_entity_poly.entity_id
_entity_poly.type
_entity_poly.pdbx_seq_one_letter_code
_entity_poly.pdbx_strand_id
1 'polypeptide(L)'
;MQQDQFVDLVKQLSQLEGLPQALEALKQVEDQEVAEAAQSLTGQFSLAEIEGEQRIYHVFTEKNEEGEDQEFVEYVMNQGDDVLVFVSWFFYAMFEIKQKETYQAAGRTYQQPKRR
;
A
#
# COMPACT_ATOMS: atom_id res chain seq x y z
N MET A 1 13.45 -9.79 3.20
CA MET A 1 12.50 -10.70 3.91
C MET A 1 12.52 -12.12 3.35
N GLN A 2 12.36 -13.17 4.19
CA GLN A 2 12.12 -14.55 3.72
C GLN A 2 10.63 -14.80 3.42
N GLN A 3 10.33 -15.80 2.56
CA GLN A 3 8.94 -16.09 2.14
C GLN A 3 7.98 -16.36 3.31
N ASP A 4 8.39 -17.13 4.31
CA ASP A 4 7.53 -17.46 5.46
C ASP A 4 7.25 -16.21 6.31
N GLN A 5 8.25 -15.35 6.50
CA GLN A 5 8.10 -14.06 7.18
C GLN A 5 7.15 -13.14 6.43
N PHE A 6 7.23 -13.11 5.10
CA PHE A 6 6.30 -12.35 4.26
C PHE A 6 4.86 -12.84 4.40
N VAL A 7 4.66 -14.16 4.38
CA VAL A 7 3.34 -14.76 4.55
C VAL A 7 2.73 -14.41 5.91
N ASP A 8 3.50 -14.54 6.98
CA ASP A 8 3.03 -14.24 8.33
C ASP A 8 2.74 -12.74 8.51
N LEU A 9 3.60 -11.87 7.98
CA LEU A 9 3.40 -10.43 7.99
C LEU A 9 2.12 -10.04 7.25
N VAL A 10 1.93 -10.51 6.02
CA VAL A 10 0.75 -10.18 5.22
C VAL A 10 -0.53 -10.68 5.90
N LYS A 11 -0.50 -11.87 6.52
CA LYS A 11 -1.64 -12.36 7.32
C LYS A 11 -1.94 -11.44 8.50
N GLN A 12 -0.92 -11.02 9.25
CA GLN A 12 -1.10 -10.10 10.37
C GLN A 12 -1.70 -8.77 9.91
N LEU A 13 -1.15 -8.18 8.85
CA LEU A 13 -1.64 -6.93 8.28
C LEU A 13 -3.09 -7.05 7.77
N SER A 14 -3.47 -8.21 7.21
CA SER A 14 -4.83 -8.45 6.70
C SER A 14 -5.93 -8.44 7.76
N GLN A 15 -5.58 -8.47 9.04
CA GLN A 15 -6.51 -8.40 10.18
C GLN A 15 -6.70 -6.98 10.72
N LEU A 16 -5.97 -5.99 10.18
CA LEU A 16 -6.06 -4.60 10.61
C LEU A 16 -7.23 -3.89 9.91
N GLU A 17 -7.74 -2.81 10.51
CA GLU A 17 -8.98 -2.18 10.07
C GLU A 17 -8.79 -1.19 8.91
N GLY A 18 -7.56 -0.79 8.60
CA GLY A 18 -7.32 0.13 7.50
C GLY A 18 -5.87 0.62 7.37
N LEU A 19 -5.67 1.48 6.38
CA LEU A 19 -4.35 1.96 5.98
C LEU A 19 -3.53 2.55 7.13
N PRO A 20 -4.05 3.45 8.00
CA PRO A 20 -3.23 4.03 9.06
C PRO A 20 -2.64 2.98 10.02
N GLN A 21 -3.44 1.98 10.40
CA GLN A 21 -3.00 0.89 11.29
C GLN A 21 -1.99 -0.01 10.58
N ALA A 22 -2.22 -0.35 9.32
CA ALA A 22 -1.29 -1.18 8.55
C ALA A 22 0.04 -0.48 8.29
N LEU A 23 0.01 0.82 7.96
CA LEU A 23 1.23 1.61 7.79
C LEU A 23 2.04 1.67 9.08
N GLU A 24 1.37 1.85 10.22
CA GLU A 24 2.05 1.87 11.51
C GLU A 24 2.64 0.51 11.88
N ALA A 25 1.93 -0.58 11.61
CA ALA A 25 2.45 -1.93 11.80
C ALA A 25 3.67 -2.20 10.89
N LEU A 26 3.64 -1.77 9.63
CA LEU A 26 4.74 -1.93 8.68
C LEU A 26 6.03 -1.22 9.13
N LYS A 27 5.92 -0.04 9.76
CA LYS A 27 7.10 0.68 10.32
C LYS A 27 7.78 -0.06 11.48
N GLN A 28 7.08 -0.98 12.13
CA GLN A 28 7.58 -1.74 13.28
C GLN A 28 8.06 -3.14 12.89
N VAL A 29 8.06 -3.48 11.60
CA VAL A 29 8.54 -4.76 11.09
C VAL A 29 10.06 -4.85 11.27
N GLU A 30 10.56 -6.03 11.67
CA GLU A 30 12.00 -6.25 11.89
C GLU A 30 12.84 -6.14 10.61
N ASP A 31 12.22 -6.40 9.46
CA ASP A 31 12.84 -6.20 8.15
C ASP A 31 12.99 -4.70 7.87
N GLN A 32 14.24 -4.24 7.93
CA GLN A 32 14.59 -2.83 7.83
C GLN A 32 14.17 -2.21 6.50
N GLU A 33 14.23 -2.96 5.38
CA GLU A 33 13.82 -2.43 4.08
C GLU A 33 12.32 -2.11 4.07
N VAL A 34 11.51 -2.98 4.66
CA VAL A 34 10.06 -2.78 4.80
C VAL A 34 9.75 -1.63 5.76
N ALA A 35 10.43 -1.57 6.90
CA ALA A 35 10.21 -0.51 7.89
C ALA A 35 10.57 0.87 7.34
N GLU A 36 11.71 0.99 6.64
CA GLU A 36 12.16 2.24 6.02
C GLU A 36 11.23 2.68 4.88
N ALA A 37 10.79 1.73 4.03
CA ALA A 37 9.80 1.97 3.00
C ALA A 37 8.47 2.47 3.58
N ALA A 38 7.99 1.89 4.69
CA ALA A 38 6.78 2.35 5.35
C ALA A 38 6.98 3.72 6.03
N GLN A 39 8.16 3.97 6.57
CA GLN A 39 8.49 5.25 7.19
C GLN A 39 8.48 6.38 6.16
N SER A 40 9.00 6.16 4.95
CA SER A 40 9.06 7.18 3.89
C SER A 40 7.68 7.62 3.41
N LEU A 41 6.68 6.75 3.47
CA LEU A 41 5.29 7.05 3.10
C LEU A 41 4.53 7.88 4.15
N THR A 42 5.13 8.16 5.31
CA THR A 42 4.49 8.94 6.37
C THR A 42 4.20 10.36 5.89
N GLY A 43 2.93 10.77 5.96
CA GLY A 43 2.50 12.09 5.50
C GLY A 43 2.33 12.22 3.98
N GLN A 44 2.50 11.11 3.24
CA GLN A 44 2.32 11.07 1.78
C GLN A 44 0.94 10.57 1.36
N PHE A 45 -0.04 10.51 2.28
CA PHE A 45 -1.40 10.10 1.94
C PHE A 45 -2.37 11.26 2.10
N SER A 46 -3.25 11.41 1.11
CA SER A 46 -4.31 12.42 1.08
C SER A 46 -5.68 11.76 0.91
N LEU A 47 -6.69 12.31 1.57
CA LEU A 47 -8.08 11.88 1.49
C LEU A 47 -8.87 12.89 0.66
N ALA A 48 -9.60 12.41 -0.34
CA ALA A 48 -10.51 13.24 -1.14
C ALA A 48 -11.87 12.57 -1.29
N GLU A 49 -12.95 13.35 -1.23
CA GLU A 49 -14.31 12.86 -1.48
C GLU A 49 -14.68 13.05 -2.95
N ILE A 50 -15.01 11.96 -3.65
CA ILE A 50 -15.41 11.97 -5.06
C ILE A 50 -16.65 11.10 -5.21
N GLU A 51 -17.75 11.67 -5.72
CA GLU A 51 -19.02 10.96 -5.94
C GLU A 51 -19.57 10.27 -4.67
N GLY A 52 -19.28 10.84 -3.49
CA GLY A 52 -19.67 10.29 -2.19
C GLY A 52 -18.77 9.16 -1.67
N GLU A 53 -17.70 8.82 -2.39
CA GLU A 53 -16.66 7.89 -1.94
C GLU A 53 -15.48 8.67 -1.38
N GLN A 54 -15.00 8.27 -0.20
CA GLN A 54 -13.76 8.81 0.37
C GLN A 54 -12.57 8.03 -0.19
N ARG A 55 -11.83 8.63 -1.11
CA ARG A 55 -10.69 8.02 -1.81
C ARG A 55 -9.38 8.41 -1.13
N ILE A 56 -8.47 7.46 -0.99
CA ILE A 56 -7.13 7.67 -0.46
C ILE A 56 -6.12 7.63 -1.61
N TYR A 57 -5.30 8.67 -1.68
CA TYR A 57 -4.25 8.85 -2.68
C TYR A 57 -2.88 8.88 -2.02
N HIS A 58 -1.88 8.31 -2.68
CA HIS A 58 -0.46 8.52 -2.39
C HIS A 58 0.03 9.72 -3.20
N VAL A 59 0.63 10.70 -2.52
CA VAL A 59 1.13 11.95 -3.10
C VAL A 59 2.65 11.94 -3.02
N PHE A 60 3.31 12.10 -4.15
CA PHE A 60 4.76 12.07 -4.23
C PHE A 60 5.28 13.03 -5.31
N THR A 61 6.56 13.38 -5.22
CA THR A 61 7.20 14.30 -6.16
C THR A 61 8.30 13.56 -6.91
N GLU A 62 8.27 13.63 -8.24
CA GLU A 62 9.33 13.12 -9.11
C GLU A 62 9.87 14.22 -10.00
N LYS A 63 11.12 14.06 -10.44
CA LYS A 63 11.70 14.95 -11.46
C LYS A 63 11.19 14.56 -12.83
N ASN A 64 10.63 15.52 -13.55
CA ASN A 64 10.27 15.34 -14.95
C ASN A 64 11.54 15.30 -15.85
N GLU A 65 11.35 15.12 -17.15
CA GLU A 65 12.45 15.07 -18.15
C GLU A 65 13.28 16.36 -18.20
N GLU A 66 12.75 17.47 -17.70
CA GLU A 66 13.41 18.78 -17.61
C GLU A 66 14.11 19.01 -16.25
N GLY A 67 14.02 18.06 -15.32
CA GLY A 67 14.62 18.11 -13.99
C GLY A 67 13.80 18.90 -12.95
N GLU A 68 12.61 19.35 -13.32
CA GLU A 68 11.68 20.08 -12.46
C GLU A 68 10.88 19.11 -11.58
N ASP A 69 10.66 19.52 -10.34
CA ASP A 69 9.88 18.74 -9.37
C ASP A 69 8.39 18.84 -9.74
N GLN A 70 7.79 17.69 -10.09
CA GLN A 70 6.37 17.57 -10.40
C GLN A 70 5.68 16.70 -9.36
N GLU A 71 4.53 17.17 -8.86
CA GLU A 71 3.69 16.43 -7.94
C GLU A 71 2.79 15.44 -8.71
N PHE A 72 2.78 14.19 -8.24
CA PHE A 72 1.96 13.10 -8.74
C PHE A 72 1.04 12.60 -7.63
N VAL A 73 -0.12 12.13 -8.06
CA VAL A 73 -1.09 11.47 -7.19
C VAL A 73 -1.45 10.10 -7.75
N GLU A 74 -1.29 9.07 -6.93
CA GLU A 74 -1.69 7.71 -7.26
C GLU A 74 -2.88 7.30 -6.39
N TYR A 75 -3.91 6.72 -7.01
CA TYR A 75 -5.04 6.16 -6.27
C TYR A 75 -4.62 4.85 -5.58
N VAL A 76 -4.87 4.74 -4.28
CA VAL A 76 -4.49 3.57 -3.47
C VAL A 76 -5.69 2.69 -3.16
N MET A 77 -6.69 3.25 -2.45
CA MET A 77 -7.89 2.55 -2.01
C MET A 77 -8.98 3.55 -1.61
N ASN A 78 -10.22 3.09 -1.45
CA ASN A 78 -11.25 3.86 -0.75
C ASN A 78 -11.18 3.63 0.77
N GLN A 79 -11.67 4.59 1.54
CA GLN A 79 -11.88 4.40 2.96
C GLN A 79 -12.93 3.32 3.19
N GLY A 80 -12.62 2.35 4.05
CA GLY A 80 -13.47 1.20 4.32
C GLY A 80 -13.27 0.02 3.36
N ASP A 81 -12.42 0.16 2.33
CA ASP A 81 -11.93 -0.99 1.57
C ASP A 81 -11.11 -1.92 2.48
N ASP A 82 -11.01 -3.18 2.07
CA ASP A 82 -10.15 -4.18 2.70
C ASP A 82 -8.71 -3.67 2.78
N VAL A 83 -8.09 -3.72 3.96
CA VAL A 83 -6.70 -3.28 4.17
C VAL A 83 -5.72 -4.00 3.25
N LEU A 84 -6.08 -5.21 2.78
CA LEU A 84 -5.27 -5.96 1.83
C LEU A 84 -5.09 -5.24 0.48
N VAL A 85 -5.99 -4.33 0.11
CA VAL A 85 -5.81 -3.44 -1.05
C VAL A 85 -4.56 -2.59 -0.84
N PHE A 86 -4.47 -1.86 0.27
CA PHE A 86 -3.28 -1.08 0.63
C PHE A 86 -2.03 -1.95 0.78
N VAL A 87 -2.12 -3.08 1.49
CA VAL A 87 -0.97 -3.98 1.70
C VAL A 87 -0.44 -4.48 0.34
N SER A 88 -1.33 -4.82 -0.59
CA SER A 88 -0.93 -5.24 -1.94
C SER A 88 -0.35 -4.12 -2.79
N TRP A 89 -0.87 -2.89 -2.65
CA TRP A 89 -0.32 -1.70 -3.30
C TRP A 89 1.09 -1.41 -2.74
N PHE A 90 1.27 -1.42 -1.43
CA PHE A 90 2.54 -1.14 -0.76
C PHE A 90 3.65 -2.09 -1.24
N PHE A 91 3.40 -3.40 -1.20
CA PHE A 91 4.40 -4.37 -1.62
C PHE A 91 4.70 -4.33 -3.12
N TYR A 92 3.73 -3.92 -3.93
CA TYR A 92 3.95 -3.70 -5.35
C TYR A 92 4.77 -2.42 -5.61
N ALA A 93 4.37 -1.29 -5.03
CA ALA A 93 5.01 0.01 -5.24
C ALA A 93 6.45 0.06 -4.71
N MET A 94 6.70 -0.57 -3.55
CA MET A 94 7.99 -0.50 -2.88
C MET A 94 8.94 -1.65 -3.23
N PHE A 95 8.40 -2.82 -3.64
CA PHE A 95 9.18 -4.06 -3.82
C PHE A 95 8.86 -4.83 -5.10
N GLU A 96 7.98 -4.31 -5.97
CA GLU A 96 7.51 -4.96 -7.21
C GLU A 96 6.88 -6.35 -7.01
N ILE A 97 6.47 -6.69 -5.78
CA ILE A 97 5.77 -7.95 -5.49
C ILE A 97 4.38 -7.86 -6.10
N LYS A 98 4.01 -8.84 -6.93
CA LYS A 98 2.72 -8.78 -7.63
C LYS A 98 1.59 -8.89 -6.62
N GLN A 99 0.54 -8.09 -6.81
CA GLN A 99 -0.65 -8.09 -5.94
C GLN A 99 -1.21 -9.51 -5.70
N LYS A 100 -1.20 -10.38 -6.73
CA LYS A 100 -1.60 -11.79 -6.60
C LYS A 100 -0.82 -12.53 -5.50
N GLU A 101 0.48 -12.30 -5.37
CA GLU A 101 1.36 -12.95 -4.39
C GLU A 101 1.01 -12.49 -2.98
N THR A 102 0.78 -11.20 -2.78
CA THR A 102 0.30 -10.66 -1.50
C THR A 102 -1.06 -11.24 -1.11
N TYR A 103 -2.00 -11.35 -2.06
CA TYR A 103 -3.30 -11.96 -1.76
C TYR A 103 -3.17 -13.45 -1.41
N GLN A 104 -2.34 -14.20 -2.14
CA GLN A 104 -2.07 -15.60 -1.84
C GLN A 104 -1.42 -15.79 -0.47
N ALA A 105 -0.51 -14.90 -0.07
CA ALA A 105 0.09 -14.88 1.27
C ALA A 105 -0.97 -14.70 2.38
N ALA A 106 -1.98 -13.86 2.15
CA ALA A 106 -3.14 -13.72 3.04
C ALA A 106 -4.12 -14.92 3.00
N GLY A 107 -3.87 -15.94 2.18
CA GLY A 107 -4.80 -17.04 1.95
C GLY A 107 -6.06 -16.64 1.18
N ARG A 108 -6.02 -15.52 0.44
CA ARG A 108 -7.13 -14.97 -0.34
C ARG A 108 -6.86 -15.08 -1.84
N THR A 109 -7.94 -15.12 -2.62
CA THR A 109 -7.84 -15.08 -4.08
C THR A 109 -7.92 -13.64 -4.55
N TYR A 110 -6.89 -13.17 -5.27
CA TYR A 110 -6.92 -11.86 -5.89
C TYR A 110 -8.01 -11.79 -6.97
N GLN A 111 -8.92 -10.84 -6.82
CA GLN A 111 -9.90 -10.49 -7.83
C GLN A 111 -9.45 -9.17 -8.46
N GLN A 112 -8.99 -9.21 -9.70
CA GLN A 112 -8.60 -8.01 -10.41
C GLN A 112 -9.82 -7.07 -10.52
N PRO A 113 -9.72 -5.80 -10.10
CA PRO A 113 -10.81 -4.86 -10.27
C PRO A 113 -11.19 -4.82 -11.75
N LYS A 114 -12.48 -4.94 -12.06
CA LYS A 114 -12.94 -4.73 -13.43
C LYS A 114 -12.57 -3.29 -13.82
N ARG A 115 -11.83 -3.13 -14.93
CA ARG A 115 -11.57 -1.81 -15.51
C ARG A 115 -12.93 -1.12 -15.70
N ARG A 116 -13.20 -0.05 -14.96
CA ARG A 116 -14.35 0.83 -15.21
C ARG A 116 -14.04 1.72 -16.39
#